data_AF-A0AAU3PYQ0-F1
#
_entry.id   AF-A0AAU3PYQ0-F1
#
_cell.length_a   1.000
_cell.length_b   1.000
_cell.length_c   1.000
_cell.angle_alpha   90.00
_cell.angle_beta   90.00
_cell.angle_gamma   90.00
#
_symmetry.space_group_name_H-M   'P 1'
#
loop_
_entity.id
_entity.type
_entity.pdbx_description
1 polymer ?
#
loop_
_entity_poly.entity_id
_entity_poly.type
_entity_poly.pdbx_seq_one_letter_code
_entity_poly.pdbx_strand_id
1 'polypeptide(L)'
;MSATTPAAATGPTPKNTGEHHDSGRTALGLLDARQLHMAVAGCRVKGQSPVIPWSRELADMHATLLNAALSVERRPVGFDEPAMRDRMTAVVALIDEWAIFHLPRPVNAVHHTHSLGEVISHFAQVFAQSQCALRRATNAEQQHEAALRMAQTLQGYADLVTAIRARRVQLPLGWRGIRVIR
;
A
#
# COMPACT_ATOMS: atom_id res chain seq x y z
N MET A 1 21.55 78.86 16.10
CA MET A 1 21.19 77.89 17.15
C MET A 1 20.44 76.76 16.47
N SER A 2 21.04 75.58 16.47
CA SER A 2 20.62 74.40 15.69
C SER A 2 19.55 73.60 16.42
N ALA A 3 18.53 73.12 15.70
CA ALA A 3 17.65 72.01 16.11
C ALA A 3 17.05 71.41 14.82
N THR A 4 17.43 70.19 14.40
CA THR A 4 16.92 68.86 14.82
C THR A 4 15.81 68.37 13.87
N THR A 5 16.15 67.38 13.04
CA THR A 5 15.23 66.43 12.40
C THR A 5 15.24 65.13 13.20
N PRO A 6 14.09 64.47 13.42
CA PRO A 6 13.92 63.07 12.97
C PRO A 6 12.49 62.81 12.44
N ALA A 7 12.33 62.21 11.26
CA ALA A 7 12.29 60.75 11.00
C ALA A 7 10.90 60.13 11.21
N ALA A 8 10.33 59.69 10.09
CA ALA A 8 9.02 59.08 9.95
C ALA A 8 8.94 57.71 10.64
N ALA A 9 7.88 57.50 11.43
CA ALA A 9 7.55 56.22 12.05
C ALA A 9 6.64 55.40 11.11
N THR A 10 7.20 54.33 10.56
CA THR A 10 6.46 53.28 9.86
C THR A 10 5.91 52.30 10.91
N GLY A 11 4.58 52.20 11.01
CA GLY A 11 3.92 51.23 11.89
C GLY A 11 4.08 49.79 11.39
N PRO A 12 4.05 48.78 12.29
CA PRO A 12 4.39 47.40 11.96
C PRO A 12 3.23 46.64 11.30
N THR A 13 3.58 45.89 10.25
CA THR A 13 2.78 44.86 9.59
C THR A 13 2.49 43.70 10.56
N PRO A 14 1.27 43.15 10.63
CA PRO A 14 0.97 41.99 11.47
C PRO A 14 1.65 40.73 10.93
N LYS A 15 2.50 40.11 11.76
CA LYS A 15 3.08 38.77 11.51
C LYS A 15 1.98 37.72 11.66
N ASN A 16 1.44 37.29 10.52
CA ASN A 16 0.61 36.11 10.42
C ASN A 16 1.52 34.88 10.34
N THR A 17 1.97 34.38 11.51
CA THR A 17 2.82 33.17 11.59
C THR A 17 1.99 32.05 12.19
N GLY A 18 1.15 31.49 11.33
CA GLY A 18 0.49 30.20 11.51
C GLY A 18 0.72 29.36 10.28
N GLU A 19 1.98 29.23 9.85
CA GLU A 19 2.34 28.29 8.80
C GLU A 19 2.18 26.87 9.36
N HIS A 20 1.07 26.25 8.99
CA HIS A 20 0.86 24.81 9.09
C HIS A 20 2.00 24.11 8.33
N HIS A 21 3.01 23.65 9.06
CA HIS A 21 4.02 22.71 8.55
C HIS A 21 3.37 21.33 8.27
N ASP A 22 2.55 21.24 7.22
CA ASP A 22 2.09 19.97 6.61
C ASP A 22 2.56 19.84 5.13
N SER A 23 3.49 20.71 4.76
CA SER A 23 4.18 20.72 3.47
C SER A 23 5.39 19.82 3.52
N GLY A 24 5.22 18.50 3.35
CA GLY A 24 6.38 17.67 3.03
C GLY A 24 6.32 16.15 3.12
N ARG A 25 5.22 15.50 3.54
CA ARG A 25 5.14 14.04 3.40
C ARG A 25 4.92 13.65 1.95
N THR A 26 6.02 13.62 1.20
CA THR A 26 6.12 12.92 -0.07
C THR A 26 5.96 11.43 0.21
N ALA A 27 5.19 10.71 -0.62
CA ALA A 27 4.97 9.26 -0.51
C ALA A 27 6.25 8.46 -0.86
N LEU A 28 7.37 8.82 -0.23
CA LEU A 28 8.69 8.22 -0.41
C LEU A 28 8.63 6.77 0.07
N GLY A 29 9.02 5.85 -0.81
CA GLY A 29 8.95 4.42 -0.56
C GLY A 29 7.61 3.77 -0.91
N LEU A 30 6.58 4.53 -1.32
CA LEU A 30 5.39 3.92 -1.91
C LEU A 30 5.72 3.36 -3.29
N LEU A 31 5.50 2.06 -3.46
CA LEU A 31 5.75 1.36 -4.71
C LEU A 31 4.77 1.81 -5.77
N ASP A 32 5.25 2.14 -6.97
CA ASP A 32 4.39 2.21 -8.14
C ASP A 32 3.88 0.80 -8.52
N ALA A 33 2.91 0.73 -9.44
CA ALA A 33 2.28 -0.53 -9.82
C ALA A 33 3.27 -1.54 -10.41
N ARG A 34 4.26 -1.08 -11.18
CA ARG A 34 5.28 -1.94 -11.76
C ARG A 34 6.23 -2.47 -10.68
N GLN A 35 6.64 -1.63 -9.74
CA GLN A 35 7.45 -2.02 -8.60
C GLN A 35 6.73 -3.02 -7.71
N LEU A 36 5.45 -2.82 -7.42
CA LEU A 36 4.65 -3.77 -6.66
C LEU A 36 4.52 -5.10 -7.40
N HIS A 37 4.21 -5.07 -8.70
CA HIS A 37 4.16 -6.28 -9.53
C HIS A 37 5.47 -7.06 -9.51
N MET A 38 6.60 -6.38 -9.68
CA MET A 38 7.92 -7.01 -9.59
C MET A 38 8.19 -7.59 -8.20
N ALA A 39 7.79 -6.89 -7.12
CA ALA A 39 7.98 -7.38 -5.75
C ALA A 39 7.20 -8.67 -5.49
N VAL A 40 5.90 -8.71 -5.86
CA VAL A 40 5.08 -9.93 -5.68
C VAL A 40 5.52 -11.07 -6.60
N ALA A 41 6.10 -10.75 -7.77
CA ALA A 41 6.70 -11.74 -8.65
C ALA A 41 8.06 -12.27 -8.15
N GLY A 42 8.58 -11.76 -7.02
CA GLY A 42 9.88 -12.13 -6.47
C GLY A 42 11.07 -11.57 -7.28
N CYS A 43 10.81 -10.65 -8.22
CA CYS A 43 11.84 -9.97 -8.99
C CYS A 43 12.55 -8.91 -8.15
N ARG A 44 13.81 -8.62 -8.49
CA ARG A 44 14.59 -7.60 -7.80
C ARG A 44 14.04 -6.21 -8.11
N VAL A 45 13.50 -5.54 -7.10
CA VAL A 45 13.10 -4.13 -7.16
C VAL A 45 14.23 -3.26 -6.63
N LYS A 46 14.57 -2.17 -7.33
CA LYS A 46 15.53 -1.18 -6.84
C LYS A 46 14.87 -0.29 -5.80
N GLY A 47 15.51 -0.10 -4.65
CA GLY A 47 15.04 0.76 -3.57
C GLY A 47 15.15 0.09 -2.20
N GLN A 48 14.85 0.86 -1.15
CA GLN A 48 14.92 0.41 0.26
C GLN A 48 13.55 0.44 0.95
N SER A 49 12.46 0.41 0.17
CA SER A 49 11.12 0.42 0.77
C SER A 49 10.88 -0.89 1.52
N PRO A 50 10.49 -0.84 2.81
CA PRO A 50 10.17 -2.04 3.58
C PRO A 50 8.92 -2.75 3.05
N VAL A 51 8.11 -2.07 2.22
CA VAL A 51 6.95 -2.66 1.54
C VAL A 51 7.36 -3.76 0.55
N ILE A 52 8.57 -3.71 -0.03
CA ILE A 52 9.05 -4.71 -1.00
C ILE A 52 9.05 -6.13 -0.41
N PRO A 53 9.77 -6.42 0.69
CA PRO A 53 9.77 -7.75 1.28
C PRO A 53 8.39 -8.16 1.81
N TRP A 54 7.59 -7.24 2.34
CA TRP A 54 6.24 -7.54 2.82
C TRP A 54 5.28 -7.93 1.69
N SER A 55 5.31 -7.24 0.56
CA SER A 55 4.51 -7.60 -0.63
C SER A 55 4.88 -8.98 -1.15
N ARG A 56 6.18 -9.33 -1.14
CA ARG A 56 6.65 -10.66 -1.50
C ARG A 56 6.14 -11.72 -0.52
N GLU A 57 6.25 -11.46 0.77
CA GLU A 57 5.77 -12.37 1.83
C GLU A 57 4.27 -12.63 1.69
N LEU A 58 3.47 -11.59 1.40
CA LEU A 58 2.03 -11.74 1.12
C LEU A 58 1.75 -12.60 -0.11
N ALA A 59 2.52 -12.44 -1.19
CA ALA A 59 2.37 -13.27 -2.39
C ALA A 59 2.68 -14.74 -2.11
N ASP A 60 3.75 -15.02 -1.37
CA ASP A 60 4.16 -16.36 -0.98
C ASP A 60 3.11 -17.02 -0.06
N MET A 61 2.55 -16.28 0.91
CA MET A 61 1.46 -16.75 1.77
C MET A 61 0.17 -17.06 0.97
N HIS A 62 -0.24 -16.15 0.06
CA HIS A 62 -1.41 -16.38 -0.79
C HIS A 62 -1.22 -17.58 -1.74
N ALA A 63 -0.03 -17.74 -2.31
CA ALA A 63 0.30 -18.90 -3.12
C ALA A 63 0.27 -20.20 -2.31
N THR A 64 0.78 -20.18 -1.08
CA THR A 64 0.75 -21.33 -0.17
C THR A 64 -0.67 -21.74 0.19
N LEU A 65 -1.50 -20.77 0.60
CA LEU A 65 -2.92 -21.00 0.91
C LEU A 65 -3.68 -21.54 -0.31
N LEU A 66 -3.45 -20.95 -1.48
CA LEU A 66 -4.07 -21.41 -2.72
C LEU A 66 -3.67 -22.84 -3.06
N ASN A 67 -2.38 -23.19 -2.98
CA ASN A 67 -1.91 -24.54 -3.26
C ASN A 67 -2.47 -25.57 -2.27
N ALA A 68 -2.49 -25.24 -0.98
CA ALA A 68 -3.05 -26.10 0.07
C ALA A 68 -4.57 -26.31 -0.09
N ALA A 69 -5.29 -25.31 -0.63
CA ALA A 69 -6.71 -25.42 -0.95
C ALA A 69 -6.97 -26.25 -2.22
N LEU A 70 -6.05 -26.21 -3.20
CA LEU A 70 -6.19 -26.94 -4.46
C LEU A 70 -5.80 -28.41 -4.37
N SER A 71 -4.91 -28.81 -3.47
CA SER A 71 -4.55 -30.22 -3.25
C SER A 71 -3.94 -30.45 -1.87
N VAL A 72 -4.39 -31.51 -1.20
CA VAL A 72 -3.84 -31.99 0.07
C VAL A 72 -2.36 -32.38 -0.07
N GLU A 73 -1.97 -32.93 -1.23
CA GLU A 73 -0.58 -33.34 -1.51
C GLU A 73 0.37 -32.14 -1.66
N ARG A 74 -0.17 -30.97 -1.99
CA ARG A 74 0.59 -29.71 -2.13
C ARG A 74 0.64 -28.91 -0.84
N ARG A 75 0.04 -29.44 0.23
CA ARG A 75 0.08 -28.83 1.56
C ARG A 75 1.47 -29.01 2.17
N PRO A 76 2.12 -27.94 2.64
CA PRO A 76 3.37 -28.07 3.38
C PRO A 76 3.21 -28.99 4.61
N VAL A 77 4.28 -29.69 4.97
CA VAL A 77 4.29 -30.50 6.21
C VAL A 77 4.07 -29.57 7.40
N GLY A 78 3.11 -29.93 8.28
CA GLY A 78 2.76 -29.11 9.45
C GLY A 78 1.98 -27.82 9.12
N PHE A 79 1.34 -27.74 7.95
CA PHE A 79 0.55 -26.57 7.56
C PHE A 79 -0.59 -26.28 8.53
N ASP A 80 -0.53 -25.10 9.14
CA ASP A 80 -1.54 -24.50 10.00
C ASP A 80 -2.11 -23.27 9.29
N GLU A 81 -3.31 -23.45 8.71
CA GLU A 81 -4.01 -22.38 7.98
C GLU A 81 -4.38 -21.18 8.87
N PRO A 82 -4.94 -21.37 10.08
CA PRO A 82 -5.11 -20.29 11.05
C PRO A 82 -3.82 -19.50 11.32
N ALA A 83 -2.71 -20.17 11.64
CA ALA A 83 -1.45 -19.48 11.93
C ALA A 83 -0.92 -18.70 10.71
N MET A 84 -1.11 -19.23 9.49
CA MET A 84 -0.76 -18.54 8.25
C MET A 84 -1.61 -17.28 8.04
N ARG A 85 -2.92 -17.35 8.31
CA ARG A 85 -3.80 -16.17 8.25
C ARG A 85 -3.44 -15.12 9.29
N ASP A 86 -3.11 -15.53 10.51
CA ASP A 86 -2.63 -14.62 11.56
C ASP A 86 -1.34 -13.91 11.13
N ARG A 87 -0.41 -14.64 10.50
CA ARG A 87 0.81 -14.06 9.95
C ARG A 87 0.50 -13.06 8.84
N MET A 88 -0.43 -13.38 7.95
CA MET A 88 -0.87 -12.47 6.88
C MET A 88 -1.44 -11.17 7.46
N THR A 89 -2.33 -11.26 8.45
CA THR A 89 -2.88 -10.10 9.17
C THR A 89 -1.77 -9.29 9.85
N ALA A 90 -0.73 -9.95 10.38
CA ALA A 90 0.41 -9.25 10.96
C ALA A 90 1.21 -8.46 9.90
N VAL A 91 1.44 -9.02 8.71
CA VAL A 91 2.15 -8.32 7.62
C VAL A 91 1.31 -7.15 7.07
N VAL A 92 0.00 -7.32 6.92
CA VAL A 92 -0.92 -6.23 6.57
C VAL A 92 -0.81 -5.07 7.57
N ALA A 93 -0.79 -5.38 8.88
CA ALA A 93 -0.64 -4.37 9.91
C ALA A 93 0.72 -3.64 9.88
N LEU A 94 1.81 -4.32 9.49
CA LEU A 94 3.12 -3.68 9.29
C LEU A 94 3.11 -2.68 8.13
N ILE A 95 2.44 -3.02 7.03
CA ILE A 95 2.26 -2.11 5.88
C ILE A 95 1.43 -0.89 6.30
N ASP A 96 0.35 -1.10 7.06
CA ASP A 96 -0.51 -0.01 7.53
C ASP A 96 0.21 0.90 8.53
N GLU A 97 1.03 0.33 9.41
CA GLU A 97 1.94 1.08 10.27
C GLU A 97 2.92 1.95 9.49
N TRP A 98 3.54 1.38 8.47
CA TRP A 98 4.42 2.15 7.61
C TRP A 98 3.65 3.26 6.89
N ALA A 99 2.46 2.98 6.36
CA ALA A 99 1.63 3.93 5.64
C ALA A 99 1.25 5.15 6.51
N ILE A 100 0.95 4.92 7.80
CA ILE A 100 0.65 5.96 8.80
C ILE A 100 1.73 7.05 8.82
N PHE A 101 3.00 6.69 8.65
CA PHE A 101 4.13 7.61 8.77
C PHE A 101 4.66 8.13 7.43
N HIS A 102 4.38 7.44 6.33
CA HIS A 102 5.01 7.74 5.04
C HIS A 102 4.04 8.28 3.97
N LEU A 103 2.72 8.12 4.16
CA LEU A 103 1.74 8.65 3.23
C LEU A 103 1.23 10.04 3.64
N PRO A 104 0.87 10.89 2.65
CA PRO A 104 0.18 12.14 2.91
C PRO A 104 -1.20 11.90 3.53
N ARG A 105 -1.64 12.82 4.40
CA ARG A 105 -2.95 12.76 5.07
C ARG A 105 -3.80 13.99 4.76
N PRO A 106 -4.45 14.04 3.59
CA PRO A 106 -5.38 15.10 3.29
C PRO A 106 -6.60 15.06 4.23
N VAL A 107 -7.07 16.23 4.67
CA VAL A 107 -8.25 16.36 5.55
C VAL A 107 -9.56 16.34 4.75
N ASN A 108 -9.53 16.72 3.47
CA ASN A 108 -10.70 16.86 2.59
C ASN A 108 -10.62 15.94 1.35
N ALA A 109 -10.35 14.66 1.55
CA ALA A 109 -10.21 13.68 0.46
C ALA A 109 -11.32 12.63 0.45
N VAL A 110 -11.49 11.97 -0.70
CA VAL A 110 -12.38 10.80 -0.82
C VAL A 110 -11.82 9.68 0.04
N HIS A 111 -12.67 9.04 0.83
CA HIS A 111 -12.26 7.95 1.70
C HIS A 111 -12.26 6.64 0.92
N HIS A 112 -11.14 5.92 0.98
CA HIS A 112 -11.05 4.56 0.48
C HIS A 112 -11.61 3.59 1.53
N THR A 113 -12.10 2.43 1.09
CA THR A 113 -12.67 1.40 1.99
C THR A 113 -11.63 0.47 2.58
N HIS A 114 -10.48 0.32 1.90
CA HIS A 114 -9.39 -0.57 2.30
C HIS A 114 -8.14 0.21 2.68
N SER A 115 -7.42 -0.26 3.69
CA SER A 115 -6.09 0.21 4.06
C SER A 115 -5.05 -0.12 2.99
N LEU A 116 -3.83 0.43 3.10
CA LEU A 116 -2.77 0.12 2.13
C LEU A 116 -2.39 -1.37 2.18
N GLY A 117 -2.26 -1.92 3.39
CA GLY A 117 -1.95 -3.33 3.60
C GLY A 117 -3.01 -4.24 3.01
N GLU A 118 -4.29 -3.90 3.16
CA GLU A 118 -5.40 -4.65 2.56
C GLU A 118 -5.35 -4.61 1.03
N VAL A 119 -5.10 -3.43 0.44
CA VAL A 119 -4.95 -3.30 -1.02
C VAL A 119 -3.77 -4.13 -1.53
N ILE A 120 -2.62 -4.08 -0.87
CA ILE A 120 -1.44 -4.85 -1.27
C ILE A 120 -1.67 -6.36 -1.08
N SER A 121 -2.34 -6.77 0.00
CA SER A 121 -2.72 -8.17 0.21
C SER A 121 -3.66 -8.66 -0.89
N HIS A 122 -4.66 -7.86 -1.27
CA HIS A 122 -5.56 -8.18 -2.39
C HIS A 122 -4.79 -8.29 -3.71
N PHE A 123 -3.86 -7.37 -3.99
CA PHE A 123 -3.01 -7.43 -5.17
C PHE A 123 -2.19 -8.73 -5.22
N ALA A 124 -1.57 -9.11 -4.10
CA ALA A 124 -0.80 -10.34 -3.96
C ALA A 124 -1.68 -11.59 -4.13
N GLN A 125 -2.91 -11.56 -3.62
CA GLN A 125 -3.89 -12.63 -3.80
C GLN A 125 -4.26 -12.83 -5.27
N VAL A 126 -4.63 -11.74 -5.97
CA VAL A 126 -4.97 -11.80 -7.39
C VAL A 126 -3.78 -12.28 -8.21
N PHE A 127 -2.57 -11.81 -7.90
CA PHE A 127 -1.36 -12.29 -8.54
C PHE A 127 -1.19 -13.82 -8.38
N ALA A 128 -1.30 -14.34 -7.16
CA ALA A 128 -1.19 -15.77 -6.90
C ALA A 128 -2.26 -16.59 -7.67
N GLN A 129 -3.50 -16.10 -7.70
CA GLN A 129 -4.61 -16.70 -8.43
C GLN A 129 -4.36 -16.70 -9.95
N SER A 130 -4.01 -15.56 -10.53
CA SER A 130 -3.73 -15.41 -11.97
C SER A 130 -2.56 -16.30 -12.39
N GLN A 131 -1.47 -16.33 -11.62
CA GLN A 131 -0.33 -17.19 -11.93
C GLN A 131 -0.69 -18.69 -11.84
N CYS A 132 -1.54 -19.08 -10.89
CA CYS A 132 -2.03 -20.45 -10.80
C CYS A 132 -2.95 -20.81 -11.97
N ALA A 133 -3.87 -19.91 -12.33
CA ALA A 133 -4.79 -20.08 -13.44
C ALA A 133 -4.03 -20.20 -14.77
N LEU A 134 -3.07 -19.31 -15.05
CA LEU A 134 -2.25 -19.35 -16.25
C LEU A 134 -1.47 -20.68 -16.40
N ARG A 135 -0.94 -21.23 -15.29
CA ARG A 135 -0.25 -22.54 -15.31
C ARG A 135 -1.20 -23.72 -15.54
N ARG A 136 -2.49 -23.58 -15.24
CA ARG A 136 -3.49 -24.65 -15.30
C ARG A 136 -4.45 -24.53 -16.49
N ALA A 137 -4.43 -23.40 -17.19
CA ALA A 137 -5.36 -23.11 -18.25
C ALA A 137 -5.22 -24.12 -19.39
N THR A 138 -6.35 -24.68 -19.81
CA THR A 138 -6.40 -25.66 -20.92
C THR A 138 -6.87 -25.03 -22.22
N ASN A 139 -7.35 -23.79 -22.19
CA ASN A 139 -7.81 -23.03 -23.35
C ASN A 139 -7.43 -21.55 -23.26
N ALA A 140 -7.56 -20.84 -24.40
CA ALA A 140 -7.18 -19.43 -24.53
C ALA A 140 -8.09 -18.49 -23.72
N GLU A 141 -9.36 -18.85 -23.51
CA GLU A 141 -10.32 -18.04 -22.75
C GLU A 141 -9.92 -17.95 -21.27
N GLN A 142 -9.57 -19.08 -20.64
CA GLN A 142 -9.07 -19.11 -19.26
C GLN A 142 -7.76 -18.34 -19.10
N GLN A 143 -6.87 -18.40 -20.10
CA GLN A 143 -5.64 -17.60 -20.08
C GLN A 143 -5.96 -16.11 -20.16
N HIS A 144 -6.89 -15.73 -21.04
CA HIS A 144 -7.32 -14.35 -21.21
C HIS A 144 -7.97 -13.80 -19.94
N GLU A 145 -8.90 -14.52 -19.32
CA GLU A 145 -9.54 -14.11 -18.07
C GLU A 145 -8.53 -13.89 -16.93
N ALA A 146 -7.59 -14.82 -16.77
CA ALA A 146 -6.55 -14.72 -15.74
C ALA A 146 -5.63 -13.51 -15.97
N ALA A 147 -5.25 -13.26 -17.22
CA ALA A 147 -4.44 -12.11 -17.62
C ALA A 147 -5.21 -10.79 -17.45
N LEU A 148 -6.49 -10.76 -17.85
CA LEU A 148 -7.36 -9.59 -17.73
C LEU A 148 -7.56 -9.19 -16.26
N ARG A 149 -7.86 -10.16 -15.39
CA ARG A 149 -8.00 -9.91 -13.95
C ARG A 149 -6.73 -9.29 -13.35
N MET A 150 -5.55 -9.80 -13.76
CA MET A 150 -4.27 -9.24 -13.30
C MET A 150 -4.05 -7.82 -13.84
N ALA A 151 -4.36 -7.57 -15.11
CA ALA A 151 -4.22 -6.24 -15.74
C ALA A 151 -5.13 -5.20 -15.08
N GLN A 152 -6.39 -5.56 -14.78
CA GLN A 152 -7.33 -4.69 -14.07
C GLN A 152 -6.83 -4.34 -12.67
N THR A 153 -6.29 -5.33 -11.95
CA THR A 153 -5.73 -5.12 -10.60
C THR A 153 -4.49 -4.22 -10.63
N LEU A 154 -3.62 -4.40 -11.65
CA LEU A 154 -2.46 -3.56 -11.88
C LEU A 154 -2.86 -2.10 -12.15
N GLN A 155 -3.84 -1.89 -13.02
CA GLN A 155 -4.36 -0.56 -13.33
C GLN A 155 -5.00 0.10 -12.12
N GLY A 156 -5.86 -0.61 -11.39
CA GLY A 156 -6.51 -0.07 -10.19
C GLY A 156 -5.52 0.37 -9.12
N TYR A 157 -4.42 -0.37 -8.92
CA TYR A 157 -3.35 0.06 -8.02
C TYR A 157 -2.57 1.27 -8.56
N ALA A 158 -2.32 1.36 -9.87
CA ALA A 158 -1.68 2.52 -10.49
C ALA A 158 -2.51 3.81 -10.30
N ASP A 159 -3.83 3.69 -10.47
CA ASP A 159 -4.78 4.78 -10.25
C ASP A 159 -4.79 5.21 -8.79
N LEU A 160 -4.78 4.24 -7.86
CA LEU A 160 -4.71 4.51 -6.43
C LEU A 160 -3.42 5.25 -6.05
N VAL A 161 -2.26 4.80 -6.52
CA VAL A 161 -0.97 5.46 -6.26
C VAL A 161 -0.99 6.90 -6.78
N THR A 162 -1.57 7.12 -7.96
CA THR A 162 -1.74 8.47 -8.52
C THR A 162 -2.64 9.33 -7.63
N ALA A 163 -3.76 8.80 -7.15
CA ALA A 163 -4.65 9.50 -6.25
C ALA A 163 -4.00 9.82 -4.89
N ILE A 164 -3.22 8.89 -4.32
CA ILE A 164 -2.47 9.10 -3.07
C ILE A 164 -1.45 10.23 -3.24
N ARG A 165 -0.66 10.20 -4.32
CA ARG A 165 0.35 11.23 -4.62
C ARG A 165 -0.28 12.59 -4.87
N ALA A 166 -1.46 12.61 -5.48
CA ALA A 166 -2.26 13.82 -5.70
C ALA A 166 -3.05 14.28 -4.46
N ARG A 167 -2.94 13.57 -3.31
CA ARG A 167 -3.68 13.83 -2.07
C ARG A 167 -5.21 13.86 -2.26
N ARG A 168 -5.73 13.07 -3.21
CA ARG A 168 -7.16 13.00 -3.55
C ARG A 168 -7.91 11.89 -2.83
N VAL A 169 -7.17 10.96 -2.22
CA VAL A 169 -7.73 9.83 -1.48
C VAL A 169 -7.10 9.76 -0.09
N GLN A 170 -7.91 9.37 0.89
CA GLN A 170 -7.48 9.03 2.23
C GLN A 170 -7.71 7.54 2.47
N LEU A 171 -6.66 6.83 2.89
CA LEU A 171 -6.75 5.42 3.26
C LEU A 171 -7.11 5.28 4.75
N PRO A 172 -7.90 4.27 5.14
CA PRO A 172 -8.02 3.84 6.54
C PRO A 172 -6.65 3.48 7.13
N LEU A 173 -6.46 3.73 8.42
CA LEU A 173 -5.19 3.49 9.13
C LEU A 173 -4.93 2.00 9.47
N GLY A 174 -5.77 1.10 8.95
CA GLY A 174 -5.84 -0.31 9.35
C GLY A 174 -6.62 -0.53 10.65
N TRP A 175 -7.28 -1.68 10.76
CA TRP A 175 -8.05 -2.04 11.95
C TRP A 175 -7.13 -2.65 13.03
N ARG A 176 -6.64 -1.83 13.97
CA ARG A 176 -5.84 -2.33 15.13
C ARG A 176 -6.70 -2.77 16.33
N GLY A 177 -8.01 -2.54 16.30
CA GLY A 177 -8.88 -2.56 17.48
C GLY A 177 -9.32 -3.92 18.02
N ILE A 178 -9.13 -5.04 17.29
CA ILE A 178 -9.56 -6.37 17.75
C ILE A 178 -8.40 -7.35 17.60
N ARG A 179 -7.44 -7.29 18.52
CA ARG A 179 -6.45 -8.35 18.75
C ARG A 179 -6.67 -9.10 20.07
N VAL A 180 -7.82 -8.88 20.74
CA VAL A 180 -8.07 -9.33 22.12
C VAL A 180 -9.09 -10.47 22.23
N ILE A 181 -9.61 -11.01 21.13
CA ILE A 181 -10.48 -12.19 21.22
C ILE A 181 -9.76 -13.35 20.52
N ARG A 182 -9.01 -14.08 21.34
CA ARG A 182 -8.44 -15.39 21.02
C ARG A 182 -9.20 -16.45 21.80
#